data_AF-A0A095XFL6-F1
#
_entry.id   AF-A0A095XFL6-F1
#
_cell.length_a   1.000
_cell.length_b   1.000
_cell.length_c   1.000
_cell.angle_alpha   90.00
_cell.angle_beta   90.00
_cell.angle_gamma   90.00
#
_symmetry.space_group_name_H-M   'P 1'
#
loop_
_entity.id
_entity.type
_entity.pdbx_description
1 polymer ?
#
loop_
_entity_poly.entity_id
_entity_poly.type
_entity_poly.pdbx_seq_one_letter_code
_entity_poly.pdbx_strand_id
1 'polypeptide(L)'
;MNYEKFKKIINRKTSIIVLDTNVILDLARYSLYSSKNILEIFKECKDLIWIPNQVYKEFNKNKYSVFGQLKKKYQNFEKDLLRVIERSQKNLESVLIKSSKYNYFGRKNLENDLNNKLVELKQIIKSYKNSVGIEYDEITTDSPEIIKDIDNLISYLEKNNRIGNRIRFSEQLKIIREGELRYKYKIPPGYEDINKDGVEKFGDLFVWKEILDLPVEKSVKDIIFITNDIKEDWWSKDSQDNLVVHDKLLSEFKEKNPNVNIEFLTTGMFQNFASKVYDRYDFNVYVDLNRKDVSYVERVKQDISNDIVDSIYNNNYYYLESYVIGSEGIEELDINNCEFNEILDTYAEFTDEIVSITYELEYLINLSCVSFDYWGRDDDTKEVIQSPPIEQEFSGSVIVNVTRLINKDDIEKDSFYINNDKEYTDIEIIEIQIDQDSINKNEEDYDESYLEEENYNNDYAFICSKCGKGFKDRREDVGGICRDCSFND
;
A
#
# COMPACT_ATOMS: atom_id res chain seq x y z
N MET A 1 -5.42 -12.48 24.66
CA MET A 1 -5.93 -13.80 25.13
C MET A 1 -5.00 -14.92 24.67
N ASN A 2 -4.80 -16.00 25.44
CA ASN A 2 -4.06 -17.19 24.98
C ASN A 2 -5.00 -18.36 24.59
N TYR A 3 -4.46 -19.35 23.87
CA TYR A 3 -5.22 -20.50 23.37
C TYR A 3 -5.96 -21.28 24.48
N GLU A 4 -5.32 -21.55 25.62
CA GLU A 4 -5.93 -22.30 26.72
C GLU A 4 -7.14 -21.56 27.33
N LYS A 5 -7.05 -20.23 27.44
CA LYS A 5 -8.17 -19.39 27.87
C LYS A 5 -9.29 -19.40 26.82
N PHE A 6 -8.97 -19.27 25.53
CA PHE A 6 -9.95 -19.37 24.44
C PHE A 6 -10.69 -20.71 24.46
N LYS A 7 -9.95 -21.82 24.54
CA LYS A 7 -10.49 -23.18 24.61
C LYS A 7 -11.41 -23.39 25.81
N LYS A 8 -11.11 -22.78 26.96
CA LYS A 8 -12.01 -22.80 28.12
C LYS A 8 -13.28 -21.99 27.90
N ILE A 9 -13.19 -20.83 27.24
CA ILE A 9 -14.34 -19.96 26.96
C ILE A 9 -15.28 -20.63 25.95
N ILE A 10 -14.77 -21.09 24.81
CA ILE A 10 -15.60 -21.65 23.72
C ILE A 10 -16.38 -22.91 24.14
N ASN A 11 -15.87 -23.67 25.12
CA ASN A 11 -16.52 -24.88 25.63
C ASN A 11 -17.61 -24.62 26.68
N ARG A 12 -17.83 -23.37 27.10
CA ARG A 12 -18.89 -23.00 28.05
C ARG A 12 -20.18 -22.63 27.32
N LYS A 13 -21.30 -23.18 27.77
CA LYS A 13 -22.64 -22.83 27.26
C LYS A 13 -23.05 -21.37 27.51
N THR A 14 -22.40 -20.70 28.45
CA THR A 14 -22.65 -19.30 28.82
C THR A 14 -21.75 -18.32 28.06
N SER A 15 -21.08 -18.78 27.00
CA SER A 15 -20.21 -17.95 26.17
C SER A 15 -20.94 -17.50 24.92
N ILE A 16 -20.66 -16.28 24.46
CA ILE A 16 -21.11 -15.77 23.16
C ILE A 16 -19.94 -15.19 22.39
N ILE A 17 -19.90 -15.48 21.09
CA ILE A 17 -19.05 -14.81 20.12
C ILE A 17 -19.88 -13.72 19.46
N VAL A 18 -19.42 -12.48 19.55
CA VAL A 18 -20.02 -11.34 18.88
C VAL A 18 -19.22 -11.03 17.63
N LEU A 19 -19.86 -11.01 16.46
CA LEU A 19 -19.19 -10.61 15.22
C LEU A 19 -19.52 -9.15 14.89
N ASP A 20 -18.51 -8.43 14.44
CA ASP A 20 -18.63 -7.12 13.81
C ASP A 20 -19.03 -7.23 12.32
N THR A 21 -19.45 -6.11 11.74
CA THR A 21 -19.85 -6.02 10.32
C THR A 21 -18.69 -6.36 9.39
N ASN A 22 -17.48 -5.86 9.69
CA ASN A 22 -16.30 -6.09 8.85
C ASN A 22 -15.96 -7.58 8.74
N VAL A 23 -16.03 -8.34 9.84
CA VAL A 23 -15.77 -9.79 9.86
C VAL A 23 -16.65 -10.54 8.88
N ILE A 24 -17.93 -10.18 8.79
CA ILE A 24 -18.90 -10.85 7.92
C ILE A 24 -18.70 -10.43 6.46
N LEU A 25 -18.50 -9.13 6.20
CA LEU A 25 -18.32 -8.63 4.84
C LEU A 25 -16.97 -9.06 4.24
N ASP A 26 -15.93 -9.19 5.06
CA ASP A 26 -14.59 -9.59 4.62
C ASP A 26 -14.56 -11.05 4.13
N LEU A 27 -15.50 -11.91 4.56
CA LEU A 27 -15.69 -13.25 3.96
C LEU A 27 -15.96 -13.20 2.44
N ALA A 28 -16.47 -12.08 1.92
CA ALA A 28 -16.65 -11.88 0.47
C ALA A 28 -15.48 -11.13 -0.19
N ARG A 29 -14.48 -10.70 0.58
CA ARG A 29 -13.28 -9.98 0.11
C ARG A 29 -12.03 -10.84 0.09
N TYR A 30 -11.91 -11.77 1.03
CA TYR A 30 -10.79 -12.71 1.09
C TYR A 30 -10.72 -13.64 -0.15
N SER A 31 -9.67 -14.45 -0.21
CA SER A 31 -9.61 -15.57 -1.17
C SER A 31 -10.77 -16.52 -0.89
N LEU A 32 -11.29 -17.20 -1.94
CA LEU A 32 -12.38 -18.14 -1.77
C LEU A 32 -12.03 -19.25 -0.78
N TYR A 33 -10.77 -19.67 -0.80
CA TYR A 33 -10.20 -20.65 0.11
C TYR A 33 -10.26 -20.20 1.58
N SER A 34 -9.72 -19.01 1.91
CA SER A 34 -9.74 -18.45 3.26
C SER A 34 -11.18 -18.27 3.76
N SER A 35 -12.07 -17.77 2.91
CA SER A 35 -13.49 -17.59 3.24
C SER A 35 -14.20 -18.90 3.57
N LYS A 36 -13.96 -19.96 2.78
CA LYS A 36 -14.52 -21.30 3.04
C LYS A 36 -14.02 -21.86 4.37
N ASN A 37 -12.72 -21.75 4.68
CA ASN A 37 -12.16 -22.19 5.96
C ASN A 37 -12.83 -21.50 7.16
N ILE A 38 -12.95 -20.15 7.13
CA ILE A 38 -13.54 -19.38 8.21
C ILE A 38 -15.04 -19.71 8.36
N LEU A 39 -15.77 -19.87 7.25
CA LEU A 39 -17.18 -20.24 7.30
C LEU A 39 -17.40 -21.63 7.90
N GLU A 40 -16.55 -22.61 7.59
CA GLU A 40 -16.62 -23.93 8.24
C GLU A 40 -16.41 -23.82 9.75
N ILE A 41 -15.45 -23.01 10.20
CA ILE A 41 -15.26 -22.73 11.64
C ILE A 41 -16.50 -22.07 12.24
N PHE A 42 -17.08 -21.07 11.58
CA PHE A 42 -18.33 -20.44 12.02
C PHE A 42 -19.51 -21.41 12.05
N LYS A 43 -19.57 -22.40 11.14
CA LYS A 43 -20.61 -23.44 11.15
C LYS A 43 -20.48 -24.34 12.39
N GLU A 44 -19.26 -24.67 12.83
CA GLU A 44 -19.00 -25.46 14.05
C GLU A 44 -19.41 -24.71 15.33
N CYS A 45 -19.22 -23.39 15.37
CA CYS A 45 -19.53 -22.55 16.54
C CYS A 45 -20.76 -21.66 16.37
N LYS A 46 -21.62 -21.88 15.36
CA LYS A 46 -22.78 -21.01 15.05
C LYS A 46 -23.75 -20.82 16.22
N ASP A 47 -23.79 -21.79 17.12
CA ASP A 47 -24.59 -21.76 18.33
C ASP A 47 -24.01 -20.88 19.45
N LEU A 48 -22.82 -20.34 19.28
CA LEU A 48 -22.21 -19.35 20.15
C LEU A 48 -22.23 -17.96 19.50
N ILE A 49 -22.39 -17.88 18.17
CA ILE A 49 -22.39 -16.63 17.43
C ILE A 49 -23.66 -15.83 17.73
N TRP A 50 -23.48 -14.52 17.90
CA TRP A 50 -24.50 -13.50 17.97
C TRP A 50 -23.99 -12.25 17.25
N ILE A 51 -24.89 -11.45 16.67
CA ILE A 51 -24.53 -10.18 16.04
C ILE A 51 -25.44 -9.05 16.54
N PRO A 52 -24.91 -7.84 16.77
CA PRO A 52 -25.73 -6.66 17.03
C PRO A 52 -26.73 -6.40 15.90
N ASN A 53 -27.85 -5.79 16.24
CA ASN A 53 -28.82 -5.28 15.28
C ASN A 53 -28.17 -4.25 14.34
N GLN A 54 -27.30 -3.40 14.87
CA GLN A 54 -26.53 -2.46 14.06
C GLN A 54 -25.66 -3.17 13.01
N VAL A 55 -24.95 -4.24 13.40
CA VAL A 55 -24.17 -5.07 12.47
C VAL A 55 -25.05 -5.68 11.37
N TYR A 56 -26.20 -6.22 11.74
CA TYR A 56 -27.15 -6.75 10.75
C TYR A 56 -27.68 -5.68 9.78
N LYS A 57 -27.91 -4.45 10.23
CA LYS A 57 -28.31 -3.34 9.35
C LYS A 57 -27.19 -2.96 8.39
N GLU A 58 -25.97 -2.81 8.88
CA GLU A 58 -24.83 -2.43 8.07
C GLU A 58 -24.49 -3.51 7.05
N PHE A 59 -24.55 -4.79 7.45
CA PHE A 59 -24.44 -5.91 6.52
C PHE A 59 -25.47 -5.81 5.40
N ASN A 60 -26.76 -5.65 5.72
CA ASN A 60 -27.80 -5.57 4.69
C ASN A 60 -27.69 -4.34 3.79
N LYS A 61 -27.19 -3.21 4.31
CA LYS A 61 -26.91 -2.01 3.52
C LYS A 61 -25.76 -2.24 2.52
N ASN A 62 -24.68 -2.88 2.97
CA ASN A 62 -23.42 -2.93 2.24
C ASN A 62 -23.23 -4.21 1.41
N LYS A 63 -23.93 -5.31 1.73
CA LYS A 63 -23.68 -6.64 1.13
C LYS A 63 -23.77 -6.66 -0.39
N TYR A 64 -24.73 -5.97 -0.99
CA TYR A 64 -24.90 -5.98 -2.45
C TYR A 64 -23.72 -5.35 -3.18
N SER A 65 -23.12 -4.30 -2.61
CA SER A 65 -21.91 -3.69 -3.14
C SER A 65 -20.73 -4.65 -3.07
N VAL A 66 -20.48 -5.22 -1.88
CA VAL A 66 -19.37 -6.16 -1.65
C VAL A 66 -19.51 -7.43 -2.51
N PHE A 67 -20.70 -8.02 -2.56
CA PHE A 67 -20.99 -9.19 -3.38
C PHE A 67 -20.88 -8.88 -4.88
N GLY A 68 -21.22 -7.66 -5.30
CA GLY A 68 -21.00 -7.18 -6.66
C GLY A 68 -19.52 -7.05 -7.02
N GLN A 69 -18.67 -6.63 -6.06
CA GLN A 69 -17.22 -6.58 -6.24
C GLN A 69 -16.61 -7.99 -6.34
N LEU A 70 -17.04 -8.93 -5.49
CA LEU A 70 -16.63 -10.33 -5.55
C LEU A 70 -16.85 -10.93 -6.96
N LYS A 71 -18.06 -10.78 -7.51
CA LYS A 71 -18.41 -11.28 -8.86
C LYS A 71 -17.57 -10.65 -9.98
N LYS A 72 -17.05 -9.44 -9.76
CA LYS A 72 -16.23 -8.71 -10.73
C LYS A 72 -14.73 -8.90 -10.53
N LYS A 73 -14.29 -9.63 -9.50
CA LYS A 73 -12.87 -9.76 -9.13
C LYS A 73 -11.99 -10.17 -10.31
N TYR A 74 -12.33 -11.28 -10.99
CA TYR A 74 -11.60 -11.74 -12.18
C TYR A 74 -11.76 -10.83 -13.40
N GLN A 75 -12.95 -10.27 -13.61
CA GLN A 75 -13.19 -9.36 -14.74
C GLN A 75 -12.38 -8.07 -14.60
N ASN A 76 -12.26 -7.55 -13.37
CA ASN A 76 -11.44 -6.39 -13.06
C ASN A 76 -9.96 -6.71 -13.28
N PHE A 77 -9.48 -7.85 -12.77
CA PHE A 77 -8.10 -8.30 -12.99
C PHE A 77 -7.77 -8.42 -14.49
N GLU A 78 -8.64 -9.06 -15.29
CA GLU A 78 -8.49 -9.14 -16.75
C GLU A 78 -8.43 -7.72 -17.37
N LYS A 79 -9.34 -6.84 -16.97
CA LYS A 79 -9.44 -5.48 -17.48
C LYS A 79 -8.21 -4.63 -17.13
N ASP A 80 -7.65 -4.80 -15.94
CA ASP A 80 -6.48 -4.04 -15.49
C ASP A 80 -5.23 -4.50 -16.24
N LEU A 81 -5.02 -5.81 -16.43
CA LEU A 81 -3.95 -6.34 -17.28
C LEU A 81 -4.08 -5.86 -18.74
N LEU A 82 -5.28 -5.88 -19.31
CA LEU A 82 -5.51 -5.36 -20.66
C LEU A 82 -5.20 -3.86 -20.76
N ARG A 83 -5.50 -3.07 -19.73
CA ARG A 83 -5.18 -1.63 -19.68
C ARG A 83 -3.67 -1.38 -19.67
N VAL A 84 -2.91 -2.19 -18.94
CA VAL A 84 -1.43 -2.13 -18.93
C VAL A 84 -0.88 -2.40 -20.33
N ILE A 85 -1.38 -3.43 -21.02
CA ILE A 85 -0.97 -3.71 -22.40
C ILE A 85 -1.36 -2.56 -23.34
N GLU A 86 -2.57 -2.02 -23.23
CA GLU A 86 -3.01 -0.90 -24.07
C GLU A 86 -2.15 0.36 -23.88
N ARG A 87 -1.75 0.66 -22.64
CA ARG A 87 -0.83 1.77 -22.34
C ARG A 87 0.56 1.50 -22.93
N SER A 88 1.08 0.28 -22.74
CA SER A 88 2.39 -0.14 -23.28
C SER A 88 2.41 -0.08 -24.81
N GLN A 89 1.33 -0.52 -25.45
CA GLN A 89 1.16 -0.43 -26.90
C GLN A 89 1.24 1.02 -27.39
N LYS A 90 0.52 1.95 -26.76
CA LYS A 90 0.57 3.39 -27.12
C LYS A 90 1.97 3.98 -26.95
N ASN A 91 2.67 3.60 -25.87
CA ASN A 91 4.04 4.06 -25.63
C ASN A 91 4.98 3.55 -26.73
N LEU A 92 4.91 2.27 -27.08
CA LEU A 92 5.68 1.67 -28.18
C LEU A 92 5.39 2.34 -29.53
N GLU A 93 4.11 2.52 -29.85
CA GLU A 93 3.67 3.22 -31.08
C GLU A 93 4.26 4.65 -31.13
N SER A 94 4.29 5.36 -30.01
CA SER A 94 4.86 6.72 -29.95
C SER A 94 6.38 6.75 -30.22
N VAL A 95 7.13 5.80 -29.66
CA VAL A 95 8.58 5.66 -29.86
C VAL A 95 8.86 5.28 -31.30
N LEU A 96 8.12 4.32 -31.83
CA LEU A 96 8.20 3.93 -33.23
C LEU A 96 7.90 5.15 -34.11
N ILE A 97 6.79 5.87 -33.96
CA ILE A 97 6.50 7.08 -34.76
C ILE A 97 7.67 8.07 -34.73
N LYS A 98 8.21 8.43 -33.56
CA LYS A 98 9.35 9.36 -33.43
C LYS A 98 10.61 8.86 -34.14
N SER A 99 10.84 7.55 -34.20
CA SER A 99 12.00 6.95 -34.88
C SER A 99 11.97 7.15 -36.40
N SER A 100 10.84 7.60 -36.97
CA SER A 100 10.68 7.81 -38.43
C SER A 100 11.61 8.90 -38.95
N LYS A 101 11.96 9.89 -38.10
CA LYS A 101 12.92 10.95 -38.47
C LYS A 101 14.29 10.40 -38.88
N TYR A 102 14.64 9.20 -38.41
CA TYR A 102 15.94 8.58 -38.64
C TYR A 102 15.90 7.42 -39.64
N ASN A 103 14.71 7.04 -40.15
CA ASN A 103 14.54 5.97 -41.14
C ASN A 103 15.32 4.68 -40.83
N TYR A 104 15.26 4.21 -39.57
CA TYR A 104 15.93 2.96 -39.18
C TYR A 104 15.55 1.78 -40.09
N PHE A 105 16.56 1.04 -40.56
CA PHE A 105 16.39 -0.13 -41.41
C PHE A 105 15.56 -1.22 -40.71
N GLY A 106 14.67 -1.89 -41.44
CA GLY A 106 13.88 -3.01 -40.90
C GLY A 106 12.76 -2.62 -39.92
N ARG A 107 12.57 -1.34 -39.62
CA ARG A 107 11.59 -0.84 -38.63
C ARG A 107 10.18 -1.40 -38.82
N LYS A 108 9.66 -1.47 -40.04
CA LYS A 108 8.30 -1.98 -40.29
C LYS A 108 8.14 -3.45 -39.89
N ASN A 109 9.19 -4.25 -40.05
CA ASN A 109 9.17 -5.65 -39.63
C ASN A 109 9.14 -5.73 -38.10
N LEU A 110 10.00 -4.94 -37.43
CA LEU A 110 10.02 -4.83 -35.97
C LEU A 110 8.65 -4.39 -35.42
N GLU A 111 8.03 -3.38 -36.02
CA GLU A 111 6.68 -2.91 -35.64
C GLU A 111 5.62 -4.01 -35.77
N ASN A 112 5.65 -4.79 -36.84
CA ASN A 112 4.74 -5.92 -37.02
C ASN A 112 4.98 -7.03 -35.99
N ASP A 113 6.24 -7.38 -35.73
CA ASP A 113 6.60 -8.43 -34.76
C ASP A 113 6.16 -8.05 -33.34
N LEU A 114 6.38 -6.79 -32.93
CA LEU A 114 5.92 -6.26 -31.65
C LEU A 114 4.39 -6.29 -31.55
N ASN A 115 3.69 -5.85 -32.59
CA ASN A 115 2.22 -5.88 -32.62
C ASN A 115 1.66 -7.30 -32.54
N ASN A 116 2.29 -8.27 -33.21
CA ASN A 116 1.91 -9.68 -33.11
C ASN A 116 2.06 -10.20 -31.68
N LYS A 117 3.18 -9.87 -31.00
CA LYS A 117 3.38 -10.26 -29.59
C LYS A 117 2.39 -9.60 -28.64
N LEU A 118 2.02 -8.34 -28.87
CA LEU A 118 0.96 -7.67 -28.09
C LEU A 118 -0.40 -8.36 -28.27
N VAL A 119 -0.71 -8.85 -29.47
CA VAL A 119 -1.93 -9.64 -29.71
C VAL A 119 -1.88 -10.97 -28.97
N GLU A 120 -0.76 -11.69 -29.01
CA GLU A 120 -0.56 -12.93 -28.25
C GLU A 120 -0.75 -12.71 -26.74
N LEU A 121 -0.16 -11.65 -26.16
CA LEU A 121 -0.33 -11.31 -24.75
C LEU A 121 -1.80 -11.07 -24.37
N LYS A 122 -2.55 -10.33 -25.20
CA LYS A 122 -4.00 -10.11 -24.99
C LYS A 122 -4.78 -11.42 -25.03
N GLN A 123 -4.37 -12.40 -25.86
CA GLN A 123 -5.02 -13.71 -25.93
C GLN A 123 -4.72 -14.56 -24.69
N ILE A 124 -3.49 -14.53 -24.18
CA ILE A 124 -3.09 -15.22 -22.94
C ILE A 124 -3.92 -14.72 -21.76
N ILE A 125 -4.09 -13.40 -21.62
CA ILE A 125 -4.92 -12.82 -20.56
C ILE A 125 -6.37 -13.31 -20.67
N LYS A 126 -6.95 -13.27 -21.87
CA LYS A 126 -8.34 -13.70 -22.10
C LYS A 126 -8.55 -15.21 -21.88
N SER A 127 -7.51 -16.01 -22.03
CA SER A 127 -7.58 -17.47 -21.80
C SER A 127 -7.38 -17.85 -20.35
N TYR A 128 -6.90 -16.94 -19.48
CA TYR A 128 -6.69 -17.19 -18.05
C TYR A 128 -7.95 -17.73 -17.34
N LYS A 129 -9.14 -17.20 -17.69
CA LYS A 129 -10.41 -17.72 -17.16
C LYS A 129 -10.61 -19.23 -17.39
N ASN A 130 -10.07 -19.77 -18.48
CA ASN A 130 -10.15 -21.20 -18.79
C ASN A 130 -9.20 -22.02 -17.90
N SER A 131 -8.12 -21.42 -17.41
CA SER A 131 -7.17 -22.08 -16.49
C SER A 131 -7.69 -22.12 -15.06
N VAL A 132 -8.40 -21.07 -14.62
CA VAL A 132 -9.03 -20.99 -13.29
C VAL A 132 -10.36 -21.75 -13.24
N GLY A 133 -11.07 -21.85 -14.38
CA GLY A 133 -12.19 -22.74 -14.63
C GLY A 133 -13.24 -22.74 -13.52
N ILE A 134 -13.14 -23.72 -12.63
CA ILE A 134 -14.11 -23.98 -11.55
C ILE A 134 -14.30 -22.78 -10.63
N GLU A 135 -13.22 -22.14 -10.17
CA GLU A 135 -13.33 -21.01 -9.24
C GLU A 135 -13.89 -19.76 -9.95
N TYR A 136 -13.46 -19.53 -11.19
CA TYR A 136 -13.99 -18.44 -12.01
C TYR A 136 -15.49 -18.62 -12.22
N ASP A 137 -15.92 -19.83 -12.60
CA ASP A 137 -17.32 -20.17 -12.80
C ASP A 137 -18.10 -20.00 -11.48
N GLU A 138 -17.61 -20.53 -10.35
CA GLU A 138 -18.25 -20.38 -9.03
C GLU A 138 -18.51 -18.90 -8.69
N ILE A 139 -17.47 -18.07 -8.79
CA ILE A 139 -17.50 -16.66 -8.37
C ILE A 139 -18.31 -15.78 -9.33
N THR A 140 -18.28 -16.06 -10.64
CA THR A 140 -18.96 -15.22 -11.64
C THR A 140 -20.41 -15.59 -11.90
N THR A 141 -20.92 -16.69 -11.32
CA THR A 141 -22.34 -17.04 -11.40
C THR A 141 -23.26 -15.97 -10.81
N ASP A 142 -24.55 -16.02 -11.17
CA ASP A 142 -25.58 -15.17 -10.58
C ASP A 142 -25.75 -15.40 -9.06
N SER A 143 -25.39 -16.60 -8.57
CA SER A 143 -25.51 -16.96 -7.16
C SER A 143 -24.33 -17.83 -6.70
N PRO A 144 -23.16 -17.21 -6.45
CA PRO A 144 -21.97 -17.88 -5.95
C PRO A 144 -22.26 -18.62 -4.64
N GLU A 145 -21.68 -19.81 -4.49
CA GLU A 145 -21.90 -20.65 -3.30
C GLU A 145 -21.48 -19.95 -2.02
N ILE A 146 -20.34 -19.25 -2.04
CA ILE A 146 -19.86 -18.46 -0.91
C ILE A 146 -20.87 -17.39 -0.44
N ILE A 147 -21.58 -16.73 -1.37
CA ILE A 147 -22.62 -15.76 -1.02
C ILE A 147 -23.80 -16.46 -0.35
N LYS A 148 -24.20 -17.63 -0.87
CA LYS A 148 -25.28 -18.43 -0.27
C LYS A 148 -24.91 -18.86 1.14
N ASP A 149 -23.67 -19.27 1.38
CA ASP A 149 -23.21 -19.70 2.71
C ASP A 149 -23.20 -18.55 3.72
N ILE A 150 -22.78 -17.36 3.31
CA ILE A 150 -22.86 -16.16 4.16
C ILE A 150 -24.33 -15.82 4.46
N ASP A 151 -25.20 -15.78 3.44
CA ASP A 151 -26.63 -15.51 3.64
C ASP A 151 -27.31 -16.59 4.51
N ASN A 152 -26.89 -17.86 4.39
CA ASN A 152 -27.36 -18.97 5.20
C ASN A 152 -26.96 -18.81 6.67
N LEU A 153 -25.72 -18.39 6.95
CA LEU A 153 -25.26 -18.07 8.31
C LEU A 153 -26.13 -16.96 8.92
N ILE A 154 -26.30 -15.84 8.21
CA ILE A 154 -27.11 -14.72 8.70
C ILE A 154 -28.57 -15.13 8.91
N SER A 155 -29.15 -15.86 7.96
CA SER A 155 -30.51 -16.40 8.07
C SER A 155 -30.67 -17.34 9.26
N TYR A 156 -29.65 -18.15 9.56
CA TYR A 156 -29.64 -19.00 10.74
C TYR A 156 -29.60 -18.17 12.02
N LEU A 157 -28.77 -17.12 12.10
CA LEU A 157 -28.71 -16.24 13.27
C LEU A 157 -30.05 -15.54 13.51
N GLU A 158 -30.69 -15.03 12.46
CA GLU A 158 -32.00 -14.39 12.53
C GLU A 158 -33.07 -15.34 13.07
N LYS A 159 -33.22 -16.52 12.45
CA LYS A 159 -34.22 -17.53 12.83
C LYS A 159 -34.07 -18.04 14.27
N ASN A 160 -32.85 -18.00 14.81
CA ASN A 160 -32.54 -18.49 16.15
C ASN A 160 -32.44 -17.38 17.21
N ASN A 161 -32.93 -16.16 16.92
CA ASN A 161 -32.88 -15.01 17.84
C ASN A 161 -31.45 -14.68 18.31
N ARG A 162 -30.47 -14.83 17.41
CA ARG A 162 -29.05 -14.51 17.60
C ARG A 162 -28.65 -13.17 17.00
N ILE A 163 -29.65 -12.34 16.69
CA ILE A 163 -29.46 -10.95 16.27
C ILE A 163 -30.00 -10.05 17.39
N GLY A 164 -29.28 -8.98 17.69
CA GLY A 164 -29.68 -7.97 18.66
C GLY A 164 -31.05 -7.35 18.35
N ASN A 165 -31.71 -6.91 19.40
CA ASN A 165 -32.99 -6.22 19.26
C ASN A 165 -32.77 -4.81 18.68
N ARG A 166 -33.72 -4.36 17.87
CA ARG A 166 -33.67 -2.98 17.36
C ARG A 166 -33.78 -1.98 18.52
N ILE A 167 -32.75 -1.16 18.70
CA ILE A 167 -32.77 -0.02 19.62
C ILE A 167 -33.92 0.93 19.24
N ARG A 168 -34.74 1.29 20.23
CA ARG A 168 -35.88 2.20 20.04
C ARG A 168 -35.40 3.61 19.66
N PHE A 169 -36.17 4.31 18.85
CA PHE A 169 -35.80 5.64 18.35
C PHE A 169 -35.43 6.64 19.46
N SER A 170 -36.17 6.66 20.57
CA SER A 170 -35.87 7.53 21.71
C SER A 170 -34.51 7.23 22.35
N GLU A 171 -34.11 5.96 22.38
CA GLU A 171 -32.80 5.54 22.89
C GLU A 171 -31.70 5.82 21.86
N GLN A 172 -31.98 5.67 20.57
CA GLN A 172 -31.05 6.05 19.51
C GLN A 172 -30.65 7.53 19.62
N LEU A 173 -31.61 8.43 19.89
CA LEU A 173 -31.32 9.84 20.10
C LEU A 173 -30.42 10.11 21.31
N LYS A 174 -30.53 9.30 22.37
CA LYS A 174 -29.62 9.43 23.54
C LYS A 174 -28.22 8.98 23.20
N ILE A 175 -28.09 7.85 22.51
CA ILE A 175 -26.80 7.31 22.06
C ILE A 175 -26.11 8.31 21.13
N ILE A 176 -26.85 8.94 20.22
CA ILE A 176 -26.31 10.00 19.32
C ILE A 176 -25.78 11.18 20.13
N ARG A 177 -26.55 11.70 21.10
CA ARG A 177 -26.10 12.83 21.96
C ARG A 177 -24.88 12.45 22.80
N GLU A 178 -24.85 11.23 23.31
CA GLU A 178 -23.69 10.69 24.00
C GLU A 178 -22.49 10.59 23.05
N GLY A 179 -22.70 10.11 21.83
CA GLY A 179 -21.67 10.00 20.78
C GLY A 179 -21.07 11.35 20.41
N GLU A 180 -21.89 12.39 20.25
CA GLU A 180 -21.39 13.75 20.02
C GLU A 180 -20.43 14.22 21.12
N LEU A 181 -20.77 13.93 22.39
CA LEU A 181 -19.92 14.23 23.53
C LEU A 181 -18.65 13.37 23.51
N ARG A 182 -18.79 12.06 23.28
CA ARG A 182 -17.67 11.13 23.22
C ARG A 182 -16.66 11.53 22.16
N TYR A 183 -17.12 11.83 20.94
CA TYR A 183 -16.24 12.11 19.81
C TYR A 183 -15.53 13.44 19.98
N LYS A 184 -16.23 14.45 20.51
CA LYS A 184 -15.63 15.75 20.88
C LYS A 184 -14.45 15.58 21.85
N TYR A 185 -14.50 14.62 22.76
CA TYR A 185 -13.46 14.39 23.77
C TYR A 185 -12.63 13.12 23.53
N LYS A 186 -12.67 12.55 22.31
CA LYS A 186 -11.96 11.31 21.94
C LYS A 186 -12.16 10.20 22.97
N ILE A 187 -13.42 9.94 23.32
CA ILE A 187 -13.84 8.83 24.17
C ILE A 187 -14.31 7.70 23.26
N PRO A 188 -13.74 6.50 23.38
CA PRO A 188 -14.07 5.36 22.51
C PRO A 188 -15.48 4.80 22.76
N PRO A 189 -16.03 3.98 21.84
CA PRO A 189 -15.52 3.73 20.49
C PRO A 189 -16.15 4.68 19.47
N GLY A 190 -15.59 4.72 18.26
CA GLY A 190 -16.12 5.36 17.06
C GLY A 190 -15.66 6.79 16.81
N TYR A 191 -14.81 7.39 17.66
CA TYR A 191 -14.40 8.79 17.47
C TYR A 191 -13.52 9.00 16.23
N GLU A 192 -12.88 7.94 15.75
CA GLU A 192 -12.12 7.93 14.49
C GLU A 192 -13.02 8.04 13.25
N ASP A 193 -14.32 7.78 13.40
CA ASP A 193 -15.31 7.87 12.32
C ASP A 193 -15.98 9.25 12.22
N ILE A 194 -15.43 10.28 12.87
CA ILE A 194 -16.02 11.64 12.91
C ILE A 194 -16.26 12.24 11.52
N ASN A 195 -15.47 11.83 10.53
CA ASN A 195 -15.55 12.28 9.14
C ASN A 195 -16.69 11.62 8.34
N LYS A 196 -17.38 10.60 8.89
CA LYS A 196 -18.56 10.00 8.24
C LYS A 196 -19.78 10.89 8.38
N ASP A 197 -20.65 10.86 7.36
CA ASP A 197 -21.82 11.71 7.31
C ASP A 197 -22.99 11.24 8.21
N GLY A 198 -23.68 12.21 8.80
CA GLY A 198 -24.96 12.00 9.49
C GLY A 198 -24.84 11.09 10.72
N VAL A 199 -25.73 10.10 10.80
CA VAL A 199 -25.83 9.16 11.95
C VAL A 199 -24.86 7.99 11.79
N GLU A 200 -24.31 7.77 10.59
CA GLU A 200 -23.46 6.60 10.30
C GLU A 200 -22.14 6.62 11.07
N LYS A 201 -21.64 7.81 11.41
CA LYS A 201 -20.48 7.97 12.28
C LYS A 201 -20.65 7.33 13.66
N PHE A 202 -21.88 7.12 14.13
CA PHE A 202 -22.16 6.51 15.43
C PHE A 202 -22.36 4.98 15.37
N GLY A 203 -22.12 4.33 14.22
CA GLY A 203 -22.30 2.88 14.04
C GLY A 203 -21.60 2.06 15.11
N ASP A 204 -20.30 2.29 15.32
CA ASP A 204 -19.46 1.64 16.33
C ASP A 204 -20.01 1.81 17.75
N LEU A 205 -20.49 3.00 18.08
CA LEU A 205 -21.12 3.26 19.38
C LEU A 205 -22.41 2.46 19.55
N PHE A 206 -23.24 2.32 18.50
CA PHE A 206 -24.43 1.48 18.56
C PHE A 206 -24.07 0.01 18.78
N VAL A 207 -23.10 -0.52 18.03
CA VAL A 207 -22.55 -1.88 18.21
C VAL A 207 -22.11 -2.08 19.66
N TRP A 208 -21.33 -1.14 20.20
CA TRP A 208 -20.84 -1.20 21.56
C TRP A 208 -21.95 -1.16 22.61
N LYS A 209 -22.96 -0.31 22.45
CA LYS A 209 -24.10 -0.25 23.39
C LYS A 209 -24.89 -1.57 23.40
N GLU A 210 -25.07 -2.23 22.25
CA GLU A 210 -25.71 -3.54 22.22
C GLU A 210 -24.84 -4.63 22.89
N ILE A 211 -23.52 -4.60 22.71
CA ILE A 211 -22.58 -5.51 23.41
C ILE A 211 -22.67 -5.31 24.93
N LEU A 212 -22.77 -4.07 25.39
CA LEU A 212 -22.89 -3.73 26.82
C LEU A 212 -24.19 -4.28 27.46
N ASP A 213 -25.28 -4.39 26.70
CA ASP A 213 -26.57 -4.91 27.17
C ASP A 213 -26.67 -6.44 27.06
N LEU A 214 -25.87 -7.06 26.18
CA LEU A 214 -25.89 -8.49 25.89
C LEU A 214 -25.82 -9.41 27.13
N PRO A 215 -24.95 -9.16 28.14
CA PRO A 215 -24.92 -9.94 29.38
C PRO A 215 -26.25 -10.07 30.10
N VAL A 216 -27.01 -8.97 30.17
CA VAL A 216 -28.31 -8.92 30.84
C VAL A 216 -29.36 -9.63 29.99
N GLU A 217 -29.36 -9.39 28.68
CA GLU A 217 -30.36 -9.97 27.77
C GLU A 217 -30.23 -11.48 27.59
N LYS A 218 -29.00 -12.01 27.60
CA LYS A 218 -28.72 -13.42 27.26
C LYS A 218 -28.13 -14.23 28.42
N SER A 219 -27.93 -13.64 29.59
CA SER A 219 -27.35 -14.30 30.77
C SER A 219 -25.97 -14.94 30.51
N VAL A 220 -25.12 -14.24 29.75
CA VAL A 220 -23.77 -14.72 29.40
C VAL A 220 -22.73 -14.40 30.46
N LYS A 221 -21.64 -15.17 30.47
CA LYS A 221 -20.51 -15.03 31.41
C LYS A 221 -19.20 -14.66 30.72
N ASP A 222 -19.04 -15.03 29.46
CA ASP A 222 -17.85 -14.74 28.68
C ASP A 222 -18.29 -14.29 27.28
N ILE A 223 -17.74 -13.17 26.81
CA ILE A 223 -17.98 -12.62 25.48
C ILE A 223 -16.64 -12.57 24.73
N ILE A 224 -16.63 -13.05 23.49
CA ILE A 224 -15.53 -12.83 22.55
C ILE A 224 -16.06 -11.93 21.46
N PHE A 225 -15.61 -10.67 21.40
CA PHE A 225 -15.92 -9.78 20.30
C PHE A 225 -14.87 -9.94 19.20
N ILE A 226 -15.30 -10.19 17.97
CA ILE A 226 -14.43 -10.35 16.81
C ILE A 226 -14.62 -9.13 15.91
N THR A 227 -13.53 -8.40 15.68
CA THR A 227 -13.46 -7.28 14.74
C THR A 227 -12.09 -7.22 14.09
N ASN A 228 -12.05 -6.86 12.81
CA ASN A 228 -10.81 -6.51 12.12
C ASN A 228 -10.51 -5.01 12.16
N ASP A 229 -11.31 -4.21 12.87
CA ASP A 229 -11.02 -2.80 13.09
C ASP A 229 -9.93 -2.71 14.16
N ILE A 230 -8.72 -2.29 13.75
CA ILE A 230 -7.53 -2.17 14.60
C ILE A 230 -7.24 -0.72 14.99
N LYS A 231 -8.21 0.20 14.85
CA LYS A 231 -8.08 1.61 15.20
C LYS A 231 -7.84 1.82 16.71
N GLU A 232 -7.27 2.98 17.03
CA GLU A 232 -6.94 3.40 18.39
C GLU A 232 -8.15 3.60 19.31
N ASP A 233 -9.35 3.76 18.75
CA ASP A 233 -10.58 3.89 19.53
C ASP A 233 -11.18 2.54 19.96
N TRP A 234 -10.65 1.43 19.45
CA TRP A 234 -10.99 0.07 19.90
C TRP A 234 -9.84 -0.58 20.68
N TRP A 235 -8.60 -0.27 20.30
CA TRP A 235 -7.39 -0.88 20.83
C TRP A 235 -6.43 0.14 21.42
N SER A 236 -5.64 -0.30 22.38
CA SER A 236 -4.46 0.39 22.89
C SER A 236 -3.25 -0.51 22.71
N LYS A 237 -2.04 0.04 22.84
CA LYS A 237 -0.82 -0.76 22.83
C LYS A 237 -0.28 -0.92 24.25
N ASP A 238 0.18 -2.12 24.60
CA ASP A 238 0.83 -2.37 25.89
C ASP A 238 2.33 -1.96 25.85
N SER A 239 3.06 -2.20 26.96
CA SER A 239 4.49 -1.85 27.06
C SER A 239 5.39 -2.60 26.07
N GLN A 240 4.88 -3.66 25.45
CA GLN A 240 5.55 -4.48 24.44
C GLN A 240 5.01 -4.20 23.03
N ASP A 241 4.25 -3.11 22.86
CA ASP A 241 3.60 -2.69 21.62
C ASP A 241 2.50 -3.64 21.11
N ASN A 242 2.03 -4.58 21.94
CA ASN A 242 0.95 -5.49 21.55
C ASN A 242 -0.41 -4.80 21.65
N LEU A 243 -1.30 -5.10 20.69
CA LEU A 243 -2.69 -4.66 20.73
C LEU A 243 -3.45 -5.29 21.92
N VAL A 244 -3.98 -4.42 22.77
CA VAL A 244 -4.87 -4.75 23.90
C VAL A 244 -6.15 -3.94 23.79
N VAL A 245 -7.25 -4.42 24.38
CA VAL A 245 -8.54 -3.71 24.34
C VAL A 245 -8.39 -2.36 25.02
N HIS A 246 -8.95 -1.31 24.43
CA HIS A 246 -8.87 0.03 25.01
C HIS A 246 -9.42 0.07 26.46
N ASP A 247 -8.61 0.58 27.39
CA ASP A 247 -8.93 0.57 28.84
C ASP A 247 -10.27 1.21 29.22
N LYS A 248 -10.67 2.31 28.55
CA LYS A 248 -11.96 2.96 28.77
C LYS A 248 -13.14 2.04 28.39
N LEU A 249 -13.01 1.25 27.33
CA LEU A 249 -14.03 0.27 26.94
C LEU A 249 -14.12 -0.86 27.97
N LEU A 250 -12.98 -1.40 28.40
CA LEU A 250 -12.95 -2.41 29.46
C LEU A 250 -13.55 -1.89 30.77
N SER A 251 -13.23 -0.64 31.14
CA SER A 251 -13.75 0.01 32.34
C SER A 251 -15.27 0.20 32.26
N GLU A 252 -15.79 0.74 31.15
CA GLU A 252 -17.24 0.88 30.93
C GLU A 252 -17.94 -0.48 30.96
N PHE A 253 -17.36 -1.49 30.31
CA PHE A 253 -17.92 -2.84 30.28
C PHE A 253 -17.98 -3.45 31.69
N LYS A 254 -16.90 -3.35 32.47
CA LYS A 254 -16.82 -3.91 33.83
C LYS A 254 -17.70 -3.15 34.83
N GLU A 255 -17.86 -1.83 34.67
CA GLU A 255 -18.78 -1.03 35.49
C GLU A 255 -20.22 -1.55 35.35
N LYS A 256 -20.66 -1.78 34.11
CA LYS A 256 -22.00 -2.28 33.83
C LYS A 256 -22.16 -3.78 34.09
N ASN A 257 -21.12 -4.56 33.82
CA ASN A 257 -21.12 -6.02 33.83
C ASN A 257 -19.98 -6.60 34.70
N PRO A 258 -20.02 -6.43 36.04
CA PRO A 258 -18.89 -6.75 36.92
C PRO A 258 -18.49 -8.24 36.93
N ASN A 259 -19.45 -9.14 36.64
CA ASN A 259 -19.27 -10.59 36.72
C ASN A 259 -19.13 -11.27 35.34
N VAL A 260 -18.86 -10.50 34.29
CA VAL A 260 -18.76 -11.00 32.91
C VAL A 260 -17.42 -10.61 32.32
N ASN A 261 -16.82 -11.52 31.56
CA ASN A 261 -15.56 -11.27 30.86
C ASN A 261 -15.84 -10.91 29.41
N ILE A 262 -15.04 -10.01 28.86
CA ILE A 262 -15.02 -9.69 27.44
C ILE A 262 -13.59 -9.75 26.95
N GLU A 263 -13.37 -10.42 25.82
CA GLU A 263 -12.09 -10.49 25.11
C GLU A 263 -12.32 -10.05 23.66
N PHE A 264 -11.34 -9.38 23.07
CA PHE A 264 -11.41 -9.01 21.67
C PHE A 264 -10.42 -9.86 20.87
N LEU A 265 -10.79 -10.22 19.66
CA LEU A 265 -9.94 -10.93 18.71
C LEU A 265 -10.09 -10.32 17.32
N THR A 266 -9.02 -10.35 16.54
CA THR A 266 -9.13 -10.24 15.08
C THR A 266 -9.60 -11.56 14.47
N THR A 267 -10.06 -11.52 13.22
CA THR A 267 -10.44 -12.75 12.51
C THR A 267 -9.26 -13.73 12.41
N GLY A 268 -8.04 -13.23 12.19
CA GLY A 268 -6.82 -14.05 12.18
C GLY A 268 -6.53 -14.74 13.51
N MET A 269 -6.66 -14.04 14.64
CA MET A 269 -6.50 -14.64 15.97
C MET A 269 -7.60 -15.65 16.28
N PHE A 270 -8.86 -15.33 15.93
CA PHE A 270 -9.97 -16.25 16.09
C PHE A 270 -9.76 -17.50 15.26
N GLN A 271 -9.39 -17.37 13.98
CA GLN A 271 -9.11 -18.51 13.10
C GLN A 271 -8.00 -19.38 13.68
N ASN A 272 -6.88 -18.82 14.14
CA ASN A 272 -5.79 -19.58 14.75
C ASN A 272 -6.26 -20.44 15.94
N PHE A 273 -7.02 -19.84 16.86
CA PHE A 273 -7.47 -20.56 18.05
C PHE A 273 -8.64 -21.52 17.77
N ALA A 274 -9.65 -21.07 17.05
CA ALA A 274 -10.85 -21.85 16.77
C ALA A 274 -10.57 -23.05 15.87
N SER A 275 -9.73 -22.86 14.86
CA SER A 275 -9.35 -23.94 13.94
C SER A 275 -8.61 -25.07 14.66
N LYS A 276 -7.78 -24.77 15.67
CA LYS A 276 -7.18 -25.79 16.56
C LYS A 276 -8.19 -26.49 17.47
N VAL A 277 -9.28 -25.82 17.84
CA VAL A 277 -10.36 -26.43 18.65
C VAL A 277 -11.22 -27.38 17.80
N TYR A 278 -11.47 -27.01 16.54
CA TYR A 278 -12.37 -27.72 15.63
C TYR A 278 -11.65 -28.60 14.60
N ASP A 279 -10.33 -28.78 14.72
CA ASP A 279 -9.49 -29.55 13.80
C ASP A 279 -9.60 -29.08 12.33
N ARG A 280 -9.57 -27.75 12.15
CA ARG A 280 -9.64 -27.04 10.86
C ARG A 280 -8.44 -26.12 10.62
N TYR A 281 -7.35 -26.32 11.37
CA TYR A 281 -6.18 -25.44 11.29
C TYR A 281 -5.61 -25.48 9.89
N ASP A 282 -5.46 -24.29 9.33
CA ASP A 282 -4.88 -24.08 8.02
C ASP A 282 -3.85 -22.96 8.11
N PHE A 283 -2.60 -23.33 7.85
CA PHE A 283 -1.46 -22.45 7.92
C PHE A 283 -1.56 -21.30 6.92
N ASN A 284 -1.93 -21.59 5.67
CA ASN A 284 -2.05 -20.57 4.62
C ASN A 284 -3.14 -19.56 4.95
N VAL A 285 -4.29 -20.01 5.46
CA VAL A 285 -5.36 -19.11 5.91
C VAL A 285 -4.91 -18.26 7.10
N TYR A 286 -4.20 -18.85 8.06
CA TYR A 286 -3.69 -18.10 9.21
C TYR A 286 -2.74 -16.99 8.78
N VAL A 287 -1.78 -17.28 7.90
CA VAL A 287 -0.85 -16.26 7.39
C VAL A 287 -1.57 -15.22 6.54
N ASP A 288 -2.47 -15.64 5.64
CA ASP A 288 -3.26 -14.73 4.78
C ASP A 288 -4.01 -13.67 5.60
N LEU A 289 -4.63 -14.09 6.71
CA LEU A 289 -5.38 -13.21 7.61
C LEU A 289 -4.50 -12.25 8.43
N ASN A 290 -3.20 -12.53 8.55
CA ASN A 290 -2.25 -11.72 9.32
C ASN A 290 -1.14 -11.10 8.45
N ARG A 291 -1.24 -11.17 7.11
CA ARG A 291 -0.18 -10.71 6.21
C ARG A 291 0.09 -9.20 6.31
N LYS A 292 -0.94 -8.41 6.60
CA LYS A 292 -0.86 -6.94 6.78
C LYS A 292 -0.34 -6.59 8.18
N ASP A 293 0.88 -7.03 8.47
CA ASP A 293 1.55 -6.85 9.75
C ASP A 293 2.37 -5.55 9.76
N VAL A 294 1.72 -4.45 10.16
CA VAL A 294 2.38 -3.15 10.33
C VAL A 294 3.51 -3.24 11.37
N SER A 295 3.34 -4.08 12.40
CA SER A 295 4.33 -4.23 13.46
C SER A 295 5.60 -4.91 12.94
N TYR A 296 5.49 -5.78 11.93
CA TYR A 296 6.67 -6.35 11.26
C TYR A 296 7.47 -5.27 10.57
N VAL A 297 6.84 -4.42 9.74
CA VAL A 297 7.53 -3.32 9.04
C VAL A 297 8.20 -2.40 10.06
N GLU A 298 7.53 -2.07 11.16
CA GLU A 298 8.13 -1.29 12.26
C GLU A 298 9.38 -1.95 12.87
N ARG A 299 9.44 -3.28 12.94
CA ARG A 299 10.62 -4.01 13.44
C ARG A 299 11.80 -3.98 12.48
N VAL A 300 11.57 -3.94 11.17
CA VAL A 300 12.61 -4.07 10.14
C VAL A 300 12.93 -2.79 9.36
N LYS A 301 12.15 -1.71 9.55
CA LYS A 301 12.27 -0.47 8.75
C LYS A 301 13.66 0.16 8.77
N GLN A 302 14.40 0.04 9.86
CA GLN A 302 15.75 0.59 9.95
C GLN A 302 16.76 -0.24 9.16
N ASP A 303 16.63 -1.57 9.19
CA ASP A 303 17.49 -2.47 8.41
C ASP A 303 17.24 -2.29 6.91
N ILE A 304 15.97 -2.14 6.52
CA ILE A 304 15.58 -1.81 5.14
C ILE A 304 16.15 -0.46 4.69
N SER A 305 16.09 0.57 5.54
CA SER A 305 16.69 1.88 5.26
C SER A 305 18.19 1.76 4.98
N ASN A 306 18.92 0.98 5.79
CA ASN A 306 20.35 0.73 5.57
C ASN A 306 20.60 0.01 4.23
N ASP A 307 19.81 -1.01 3.89
CA ASP A 307 19.95 -1.75 2.63
C ASP A 307 19.65 -0.86 1.40
N ILE A 308 18.67 0.05 1.50
CA ILE A 308 18.39 1.05 0.45
C ILE A 308 19.61 1.96 0.25
N VAL A 309 20.13 2.50 1.35
CA VAL A 309 21.30 3.38 1.36
C VAL A 309 22.50 2.67 0.70
N ASP A 310 22.79 1.43 1.12
CA ASP A 310 23.87 0.62 0.55
C ASP A 310 23.67 0.34 -0.95
N SER A 311 22.44 0.06 -1.38
CA SER A 311 22.13 -0.19 -2.79
C SER A 311 22.35 1.05 -3.66
N ILE A 312 21.95 2.23 -3.17
CA ILE A 312 22.14 3.50 -3.87
C ILE A 312 23.63 3.87 -3.93
N TYR A 313 24.38 3.69 -2.85
CA TYR A 313 25.83 3.92 -2.86
C TYR A 313 26.56 3.06 -3.90
N ASN A 314 26.16 1.79 -4.02
CA ASN A 314 26.79 0.86 -4.96
C ASN A 314 26.42 1.11 -6.43
N ASN A 315 25.33 1.83 -6.71
CA ASN A 315 24.82 2.06 -8.07
C ASN A 315 24.43 3.54 -8.31
N ASN A 316 25.16 4.48 -7.72
CA ASN A 316 24.83 5.91 -7.74
C ASN A 316 24.57 6.48 -9.15
N TYR A 317 25.38 6.09 -10.15
CA TYR A 317 25.21 6.50 -11.55
C TYR A 317 23.91 6.02 -12.19
N TYR A 318 23.36 4.89 -11.77
CA TYR A 318 22.09 4.37 -12.30
C TYR A 318 20.90 5.19 -11.79
N TYR A 319 20.97 5.64 -10.53
CA TYR A 319 19.85 6.30 -9.85
C TYR A 319 19.86 7.83 -9.99
N LEU A 320 21.04 8.43 -10.14
CA LEU A 320 21.21 9.87 -10.17
C LEU A 320 21.46 10.43 -11.59
N GLU A 321 21.32 9.63 -12.65
CA GLU A 321 21.53 10.04 -14.05
C GLU A 321 20.52 11.13 -14.49
N SER A 322 20.74 12.34 -14.00
CA SER A 322 20.05 13.57 -14.35
C SER A 322 20.99 14.45 -15.16
N TYR A 323 20.43 15.35 -15.96
CA TYR A 323 21.15 16.28 -16.85
C TYR A 323 22.08 17.29 -16.13
N VAL A 324 22.26 17.16 -14.81
CA VAL A 324 22.85 18.18 -13.94
C VAL A 324 24.13 17.71 -13.23
N ILE A 325 24.44 16.41 -13.23
CA ILE A 325 25.74 15.91 -12.75
C ILE A 325 26.82 16.41 -13.71
N GLY A 326 27.91 16.94 -13.15
CA GLY A 326 29.07 17.38 -13.92
C GLY A 326 29.62 16.28 -14.84
N SER A 327 30.26 16.71 -15.92
CA SER A 327 30.76 15.79 -16.97
C SER A 327 31.78 14.74 -16.51
N GLU A 328 32.42 14.93 -15.34
CA GLU A 328 33.33 13.95 -14.73
C GLU A 328 32.65 12.99 -13.76
N GLY A 329 31.33 13.11 -13.56
CA GLY A 329 30.55 12.24 -12.68
C GLY A 329 30.51 12.70 -11.22
N ILE A 330 30.10 11.78 -10.35
CA ILE A 330 29.95 12.02 -8.90
C ILE A 330 31.25 11.62 -8.19
N GLU A 331 31.85 12.55 -7.46
CA GLU A 331 33.02 12.27 -6.61
C GLU A 331 32.59 11.90 -5.18
N GLU A 332 31.65 12.64 -4.61
CA GLU A 332 31.13 12.40 -3.26
C GLU A 332 29.60 12.31 -3.28
N LEU A 333 29.05 11.35 -2.53
CA LEU A 333 27.62 11.17 -2.30
C LEU A 333 27.41 11.05 -0.79
N ASP A 334 26.47 11.79 -0.25
CA ASP A 334 26.04 11.69 1.14
C ASP A 334 24.53 11.54 1.21
N ILE A 335 24.05 10.43 1.79
CA ILE A 335 22.62 10.20 1.99
C ILE A 335 22.28 10.70 3.39
N ASN A 336 21.78 11.93 3.43
CA ASN A 336 21.44 12.65 4.66
C ASN A 336 20.31 11.97 5.44
N ASN A 337 19.33 11.41 4.74
CA ASN A 337 18.19 10.74 5.36
C ASN A 337 17.58 9.66 4.46
N CYS A 338 17.09 8.58 5.06
CA CYS A 338 16.25 7.58 4.42
C CYS A 338 15.23 7.06 5.46
N GLU A 339 14.01 7.61 5.43
CA GLU A 339 12.98 7.36 6.43
C GLU A 339 11.76 6.65 5.84
N PHE A 340 11.24 5.67 6.57
CA PHE A 340 10.01 4.99 6.20
C PHE A 340 8.84 5.97 6.17
N ASN A 341 8.09 5.99 5.06
CA ASN A 341 6.90 6.82 4.89
C ASN A 341 5.62 6.03 5.15
N GLU A 342 5.32 5.07 4.28
CA GLU A 342 4.10 4.27 4.36
C GLU A 342 4.23 2.89 3.68
N ILE A 343 3.28 2.01 4.01
CA ILE A 343 3.09 0.74 3.31
C ILE A 343 2.12 1.03 2.16
N LEU A 344 2.60 0.91 0.93
CA LEU A 344 1.79 1.12 -0.27
C LEU A 344 0.86 -0.07 -0.51
N ASP A 345 1.40 -1.29 -0.44
CA ASP A 345 0.60 -2.51 -0.58
C ASP A 345 1.25 -3.73 0.08
N THR A 346 0.52 -4.84 0.13
CA THR A 346 1.01 -6.12 0.66
C THR A 346 0.39 -7.29 -0.10
N TYR A 347 1.27 -8.11 -0.67
CA TYR A 347 0.93 -9.28 -1.47
C TYR A 347 1.41 -10.55 -0.77
N ALA A 348 0.80 -11.69 -1.11
CA ALA A 348 1.23 -12.97 -0.60
C ALA A 348 1.10 -14.06 -1.66
N GLU A 349 2.11 -14.92 -1.73
CA GLU A 349 2.15 -16.13 -2.53
C GLU A 349 2.21 -17.34 -1.60
N PHE A 350 1.39 -18.35 -1.90
CA PHE A 350 1.16 -19.49 -1.03
C PHE A 350 1.68 -20.77 -1.67
N THR A 351 2.46 -21.52 -0.90
CA THR A 351 2.79 -22.92 -1.17
C THR A 351 2.28 -23.79 0.00
N ASP A 352 2.49 -25.10 -0.05
CA ASP A 352 2.03 -25.98 1.04
C ASP A 352 2.86 -25.81 2.33
N GLU A 353 4.09 -25.34 2.22
CA GLU A 353 5.06 -25.27 3.33
C GLU A 353 5.50 -23.85 3.67
N ILE A 354 5.46 -22.94 2.70
CA ILE A 354 5.98 -21.58 2.82
C ILE A 354 4.96 -20.57 2.28
N VAL A 355 4.80 -19.46 2.99
CA VAL A 355 4.13 -18.27 2.46
C VAL A 355 5.16 -17.17 2.26
N SER A 356 5.23 -16.64 1.05
CA SER A 356 6.04 -15.47 0.72
C SER A 356 5.15 -14.23 0.81
N ILE A 357 5.49 -13.28 1.67
CA ILE A 357 4.79 -12.01 1.82
C ILE A 357 5.70 -10.92 1.26
N THR A 358 5.20 -10.16 0.29
CA THR A 358 5.93 -9.00 -0.26
C THR A 358 5.26 -7.73 0.20
N TYR A 359 6.03 -6.86 0.86
CA TYR A 359 5.61 -5.53 1.27
C TYR A 359 6.15 -4.52 0.25
N GLU A 360 5.26 -3.77 -0.39
CA GLU A 360 5.64 -2.62 -1.21
C GLU A 360 5.64 -1.39 -0.28
N LEU A 361 6.82 -0.82 -0.06
CA LEU A 361 7.06 0.23 0.94
C LEU A 361 7.61 1.48 0.27
N GLU A 362 7.17 2.64 0.75
CA GLU A 362 7.76 3.93 0.36
C GLU A 362 8.68 4.46 1.46
N TYR A 363 9.87 4.89 1.05
CA TYR A 363 10.83 5.61 1.89
C TYR A 363 11.05 7.01 1.31
N LEU A 364 11.13 8.02 2.17
CA LEU A 364 11.57 9.36 1.79
C LEU A 364 13.09 9.42 1.93
N ILE A 365 13.75 9.93 0.90
CA ILE A 365 15.21 10.05 0.84
C ILE A 365 15.64 11.48 0.60
N ASN A 366 16.68 11.91 1.30
CA ASN A 366 17.41 13.14 1.04
C ASN A 366 18.88 12.79 0.85
N LEU A 367 19.49 13.28 -0.22
CA LEU A 367 20.89 13.08 -0.50
C LEU A 367 21.54 14.34 -1.06
N SER A 368 22.84 14.44 -0.89
CA SER A 368 23.67 15.48 -1.47
C SER A 368 24.83 14.85 -2.21
N CYS A 369 25.26 15.47 -3.31
CA CYS A 369 26.43 15.00 -4.03
C CYS A 369 27.29 16.15 -4.53
N VAL A 370 28.57 15.84 -4.74
CA VAL A 370 29.55 16.75 -5.32
C VAL A 370 29.99 16.18 -6.67
N SER A 371 29.91 17.00 -7.71
CA SER A 371 30.34 16.65 -9.07
C SER A 371 31.19 17.75 -9.69
N PHE A 372 31.86 17.41 -10.79
CA PHE A 372 32.83 18.29 -11.46
C PHE A 372 32.62 18.29 -12.97
N ASP A 373 32.87 19.45 -13.60
CA ASP A 373 32.92 19.55 -15.05
C ASP A 373 34.35 19.46 -15.58
N TYR A 374 34.51 18.81 -16.73
CA TYR A 374 35.78 18.77 -17.45
C TYR A 374 36.10 20.14 -18.06
N TRP A 375 37.21 20.75 -17.64
CA TRP A 375 37.68 22.04 -18.17
C TRP A 375 38.89 21.92 -19.09
N GLY A 376 39.58 20.78 -19.10
CA GLY A 376 40.72 20.56 -19.98
C GLY A 376 41.69 19.52 -19.43
N ARG A 377 42.89 19.49 -20.02
CA ARG A 377 43.98 18.63 -19.57
C ARG A 377 45.27 19.44 -19.62
N ASP A 378 46.05 19.38 -18.55
CA ASP A 378 47.34 20.03 -18.49
C ASP A 378 48.28 19.45 -19.55
N ASP A 379 48.90 20.32 -20.34
CA ASP A 379 49.71 19.89 -21.48
C ASP A 379 51.04 19.24 -21.07
N ASP A 380 51.55 19.53 -19.87
CA ASP A 380 52.82 19.03 -19.36
C ASP A 380 52.63 17.77 -18.49
N THR A 381 51.69 17.78 -17.54
CA THR A 381 51.44 16.67 -16.60
C THR A 381 50.45 15.64 -17.14
N LYS A 382 49.65 16.02 -18.15
CA LYS A 382 48.52 15.23 -18.70
C LYS A 382 47.40 14.98 -17.69
N GLU A 383 47.37 15.70 -16.57
CA GLU A 383 46.31 15.64 -15.56
C GLU A 383 45.05 16.40 -16.04
N VAL A 384 43.88 15.90 -15.65
CA VAL A 384 42.59 16.53 -15.99
C VAL A 384 42.40 17.78 -15.13
N ILE A 385 41.97 18.88 -15.77
CA ILE A 385 41.60 20.13 -15.12
C ILE A 385 40.07 20.10 -14.97
N GLN A 386 39.60 20.21 -13.74
CA GLN A 386 38.19 20.16 -13.36
C GLN A 386 37.67 21.55 -12.96
N SER A 387 36.35 21.75 -12.99
CA SER A 387 35.68 22.92 -12.42
C SER A 387 35.85 23.00 -10.90
N PRO A 388 35.47 24.11 -10.25
CA PRO A 388 35.10 24.09 -8.83
C PRO A 388 34.01 23.05 -8.55
N PRO A 389 33.91 22.56 -7.30
CA PRO A 389 32.89 21.58 -6.92
C PRO A 389 31.48 22.12 -7.18
N ILE A 390 30.66 21.28 -7.80
CA ILE A 390 29.23 21.51 -8.00
C ILE A 390 28.50 20.71 -6.93
N GLU A 391 28.04 21.38 -5.89
CA GLU A 391 27.26 20.79 -4.80
C GLU A 391 25.78 20.75 -5.21
N GLN A 392 25.14 19.60 -5.00
CA GLN A 392 23.76 19.36 -5.40
C GLN A 392 23.01 18.67 -4.27
N GLU A 393 21.79 19.10 -4.02
CA GLU A 393 20.89 18.44 -3.07
C GLU A 393 19.67 17.92 -3.80
N PHE A 394 19.21 16.76 -3.34
CA PHE A 394 18.07 16.07 -3.90
C PHE A 394 17.17 15.51 -2.80
N SER A 395 15.88 15.53 -3.05
CA SER A 395 14.88 14.88 -2.21
C SER A 395 13.86 14.13 -3.05
N GLY A 396 13.25 13.11 -2.46
CA GLY A 396 12.28 12.31 -3.17
C GLY A 396 11.84 11.08 -2.40
N SER A 397 11.31 10.10 -3.14
CA SER A 397 10.91 8.81 -2.59
C SER A 397 11.51 7.62 -3.33
N VAL A 398 11.69 6.54 -2.58
CA VAL A 398 12.17 5.24 -3.04
C VAL A 398 11.08 4.23 -2.73
N ILE A 399 10.63 3.50 -3.76
CA ILE A 399 9.68 2.40 -3.63
C ILE A 399 10.45 1.10 -3.65
N VAL A 400 10.30 0.30 -2.60
CA VAL A 400 10.96 -1.00 -2.45
C VAL A 400 9.96 -2.13 -2.24
N ASN A 401 10.29 -3.30 -2.79
CA ASN A 401 9.64 -4.56 -2.44
C ASN A 401 10.52 -5.32 -1.45
N VAL A 402 9.96 -5.62 -0.28
CA VAL A 402 10.62 -6.41 0.76
C VAL A 402 9.91 -7.74 0.90
N THR A 403 10.63 -8.84 0.72
CA THR A 403 10.07 -10.19 0.76
C THR A 403 10.38 -10.88 2.09
N ARG A 404 9.32 -11.31 2.78
CA ARG A 404 9.33 -12.04 4.06
C ARG A 404 8.85 -13.47 3.81
N LEU A 405 9.64 -14.47 4.22
CA LEU A 405 9.23 -15.87 4.15
C LEU A 405 8.75 -16.38 5.50
N ILE A 406 7.54 -16.95 5.52
CA ILE A 406 6.98 -17.64 6.69
C ILE A 406 6.95 -19.12 6.40
N ASN A 407 7.68 -19.93 7.17
CA ASN A 407 7.60 -21.38 7.09
C ASN A 407 6.52 -21.91 8.04
N LYS A 408 5.83 -22.95 7.59
CA LYS A 408 4.83 -23.66 8.40
C LYS A 408 5.41 -24.20 9.71
N ASP A 409 6.58 -24.81 9.63
CA ASP A 409 7.29 -25.37 10.79
C ASP A 409 7.57 -24.33 11.89
N ASP A 410 7.81 -23.07 11.52
CA ASP A 410 8.13 -22.01 12.47
C ASP A 410 6.88 -21.62 13.28
N ILE A 411 5.70 -21.58 12.63
CA ILE A 411 4.42 -21.36 13.30
C ILE A 411 4.00 -22.53 14.17
N GLU A 412 4.29 -23.76 13.73
CA GLU A 412 3.99 -24.96 14.51
C GLU A 412 4.85 -25.05 15.78
N LYS A 413 6.11 -24.59 15.72
CA LYS A 413 7.02 -24.50 16.86
C LYS A 413 6.69 -23.33 17.79
N ASP A 414 6.39 -22.16 17.23
CA ASP A 414 6.01 -20.97 17.97
C ASP A 414 4.77 -20.31 17.36
N SER A 415 3.64 -20.42 18.06
CA SER A 415 2.38 -19.81 17.64
C SER A 415 2.40 -18.28 17.57
N PHE A 416 3.46 -17.64 18.08
CA PHE A 416 3.69 -16.19 18.04
C PHE A 416 4.82 -15.79 17.09
N TYR A 417 5.33 -16.70 16.25
CA TYR A 417 6.45 -16.41 15.34
C TYR A 417 6.23 -15.15 14.50
N ILE A 418 5.05 -15.00 13.86
CA ILE A 418 4.69 -13.82 13.04
C ILE A 418 4.78 -12.49 13.83
N ASN A 419 4.59 -12.54 15.14
CA ASN A 419 4.61 -11.33 15.96
C ASN A 419 6.03 -10.91 16.36
N ASN A 420 7.02 -11.80 16.20
CA ASN A 420 8.34 -11.66 16.80
C ASN A 420 9.50 -11.70 15.79
N ASP A 421 9.29 -12.31 14.62
CA ASP A 421 10.29 -12.39 13.57
C ASP A 421 10.68 -11.01 13.03
N LYS A 422 11.93 -10.91 12.58
CA LYS A 422 12.58 -9.65 12.17
C LYS A 422 13.42 -9.81 10.91
N GLU A 423 13.30 -10.94 10.22
CA GLU A 423 14.11 -11.23 9.04
C GLU A 423 13.24 -11.09 7.80
N TYR A 424 13.81 -10.47 6.75
CA TYR A 424 13.35 -10.56 5.37
C TYR A 424 14.43 -11.26 4.55
N THR A 425 14.04 -11.85 3.43
CA THR A 425 14.93 -12.66 2.59
C THR A 425 15.42 -11.94 1.36
N ASP A 426 14.71 -10.91 0.91
CA ASP A 426 15.03 -10.18 -0.31
C ASP A 426 14.49 -8.74 -0.25
N ILE A 427 15.20 -7.83 -0.90
CA ILE A 427 14.84 -6.42 -1.07
C ILE A 427 15.15 -5.98 -2.50
N GLU A 428 14.16 -5.42 -3.19
CA GLU A 428 14.28 -4.92 -4.55
C GLU A 428 13.83 -3.45 -4.62
N ILE A 429 14.67 -2.55 -5.14
CA ILE A 429 14.28 -1.18 -5.46
C ILE A 429 13.50 -1.19 -6.77
N ILE A 430 12.21 -0.84 -6.70
CA ILE A 430 11.29 -0.85 -7.85
C ILE A 430 11.32 0.47 -8.60
N GLU A 431 11.32 1.57 -7.85
CA GLU A 431 11.27 2.91 -8.42
C GLU A 431 11.99 3.89 -7.50
N ILE A 432 12.71 4.83 -8.11
CA ILE A 432 13.28 5.99 -7.42
C ILE A 432 12.74 7.24 -8.12
N GLN A 433 12.09 8.11 -7.34
CA GLN A 433 11.58 9.39 -7.78
C GLN A 433 12.28 10.48 -6.97
N ILE A 434 13.38 11.00 -7.49
CA ILE A 434 14.20 12.01 -6.82
C ILE A 434 14.24 13.26 -7.69
N ASP A 435 13.88 14.39 -7.09
CA ASP A 435 13.94 15.71 -7.70
C ASP A 435 15.15 16.48 -7.14
N GLN A 436 15.74 17.33 -7.98
CA GLN A 436 16.82 18.22 -7.56
C GLN A 436 16.25 19.45 -6.85
N ASP A 437 16.68 19.65 -5.60
CA ASP A 437 16.24 20.76 -4.77
C ASP A 437 17.12 21.99 -4.98
N SER A 438 18.44 21.79 -5.04
CA SER A 438 19.40 22.89 -5.12
C SER A 438 20.65 22.55 -5.95
N ILE A 439 21.30 23.59 -6.45
CA ILE A 439 22.62 23.53 -7.07
C ILE A 439 23.44 24.74 -6.61
N ASN A 440 24.63 24.48 -6.09
CA ASN A 440 25.61 25.50 -5.78
C ASN A 440 26.85 25.26 -6.63
N LYS A 441 27.14 26.21 -7.51
CA LYS A 441 28.41 26.28 -8.23
C LYS A 441 29.21 27.35 -7.51
N ASN A 442 30.26 26.95 -6.80
CA ASN A 442 31.16 27.91 -6.14
C ASN A 442 31.95 28.67 -7.23
N GLU A 443 31.31 29.70 -7.80
CA GLU A 443 31.93 30.71 -8.65
C GLU A 443 32.54 31.81 -7.76
N GLU A 444 33.46 31.44 -6.85
CA GLU A 444 34.28 32.43 -6.14
C GLU A 444 35.72 32.40 -6.68
N ASP A 445 36.14 33.57 -7.17
CA ASP A 445 37.49 34.01 -7.52
C ASP A 445 38.16 33.43 -8.79
N TYR A 446 37.52 33.62 -9.95
CA TYR A 446 38.32 34.07 -11.09
C TYR A 446 38.40 35.59 -11.05
N ASP A 447 39.58 36.06 -10.64
CA ASP A 447 40.01 37.45 -10.69
C ASP A 447 39.68 38.03 -12.08
N GLU A 448 38.59 38.80 -12.18
CA GLU A 448 38.20 39.59 -13.37
C GLU A 448 39.23 40.69 -13.70
N SER A 449 40.41 40.69 -13.07
CA SER A 449 41.48 41.66 -13.32
C SER A 449 42.27 41.46 -14.62
N TYR A 450 41.82 40.58 -15.52
CA TYR A 450 42.27 40.55 -16.92
C TYR A 450 41.19 40.88 -17.96
N LEU A 451 40.08 41.49 -17.56
CA LEU A 451 39.10 42.06 -18.48
C LEU A 451 38.66 43.45 -18.02
N GLU A 452 39.60 44.38 -17.86
CA GLU A 452 39.25 45.80 -17.98
C GLU A 452 39.30 46.23 -19.45
N GLU A 453 38.17 46.82 -19.87
CA GLU A 453 37.88 47.56 -21.11
C GLU A 453 37.45 46.65 -22.29
N GLU A 454 36.19 46.61 -22.76
CA GLU A 454 35.26 47.71 -22.99
C GLU A 454 33.79 47.28 -22.90
N ASN A 455 33.00 48.06 -22.18
CA ASN A 455 31.55 48.18 -22.33
C ASN A 455 31.15 48.37 -23.81
N TYR A 456 30.40 47.43 -24.39
CA TYR A 456 29.49 47.74 -25.50
C TYR A 456 28.14 47.06 -25.34
N ASN A 457 27.18 47.84 -24.82
CA ASN A 457 25.76 47.76 -25.16
C ASN A 457 25.63 47.57 -26.68
N ASN A 458 25.18 46.41 -27.11
CA ASN A 458 25.11 46.07 -28.52
C ASN A 458 23.69 45.69 -28.94
N ASP A 459 22.88 46.73 -29.15
CA ASP A 459 21.64 46.71 -29.93
C ASP A 459 21.94 46.32 -31.39
N TYR A 460 22.19 45.03 -31.63
CA TYR A 460 22.28 44.47 -32.97
C TYR A 460 20.96 43.82 -33.36
N ALA A 461 20.50 44.12 -34.57
CA ALA A 461 19.29 43.57 -35.13
C ALA A 461 19.46 42.14 -35.66
N PHE A 462 20.69 41.75 -36.05
CA PHE A 462 21.12 40.36 -36.31
C PHE A 462 22.66 40.24 -36.28
N ILE A 463 23.18 39.01 -36.16
CA ILE A 463 24.63 38.69 -36.22
C ILE A 463 24.87 37.75 -37.42
N CYS A 464 25.87 38.05 -38.25
CA CYS A 464 26.21 37.23 -39.41
C CYS A 464 26.87 35.90 -38.98
N SER A 465 26.30 34.77 -39.38
CA SER A 465 26.80 33.43 -39.02
C SER A 465 28.15 33.07 -39.66
N LYS A 466 28.55 33.72 -40.75
CA LYS A 466 29.85 33.49 -41.42
C LYS A 466 31.02 34.27 -40.80
N CYS A 467 30.80 35.50 -40.33
CA CYS A 467 31.89 36.38 -39.89
C CYS A 467 31.75 36.91 -38.46
N GLY A 468 30.65 36.59 -37.75
CA GLY A 468 30.42 36.98 -36.36
C GLY A 468 30.14 38.47 -36.14
N LYS A 469 30.10 39.31 -37.18
CA LYS A 469 29.79 40.75 -37.05
C LYS A 469 28.31 40.98 -36.76
N GLY A 470 28.02 41.84 -35.78
CA GLY A 470 26.69 42.32 -35.44
C GLY A 470 26.29 43.55 -36.25
N PHE A 471 25.06 43.57 -36.76
CA PHE A 471 24.54 44.63 -37.63
C PHE A 471 23.27 45.24 -37.02
N LYS A 472 23.14 46.58 -37.09
CA LYS A 472 22.00 47.31 -36.52
C LYS A 472 20.79 47.44 -37.47
N ASP A 473 20.94 47.12 -38.76
CA ASP A 473 19.89 47.22 -39.78
C ASP A 473 19.60 45.84 -40.40
N ARG A 474 18.36 45.35 -40.31
CA ARG A 474 17.92 44.07 -40.91
C ARG A 474 17.93 44.06 -42.44
N ARG A 475 18.10 45.20 -43.13
CA ARG A 475 18.24 45.22 -44.59
C ARG A 475 19.57 44.64 -45.08
N GLU A 476 20.52 44.46 -44.16
CA GLU A 476 21.80 43.80 -44.41
C GLU A 476 21.75 42.28 -44.18
N ASP A 477 20.63 41.78 -43.67
CA ASP A 477 20.36 40.35 -43.45
C ASP A 477 19.92 39.68 -44.76
N VAL A 478 20.73 38.76 -45.27
CA VAL A 478 20.42 37.89 -46.41
C VAL A 478 20.28 36.46 -45.92
N GLY A 479 19.32 36.21 -45.02
CA GLY A 479 19.00 34.87 -44.51
C GLY A 479 19.97 34.36 -43.44
N GLY A 480 20.40 35.24 -42.53
CA GLY A 480 21.35 34.98 -41.45
C GLY A 480 22.82 35.28 -41.79
N ILE A 481 23.08 35.80 -42.99
CA ILE A 481 24.43 36.12 -43.49
C ILE A 481 24.42 37.57 -44.01
N CYS A 482 25.48 38.34 -43.71
CA CYS A 482 25.58 39.71 -44.21
C CYS A 482 25.86 39.75 -45.73
N ARG A 483 25.49 40.86 -46.39
CA ARG A 483 25.68 41.02 -47.85
C ARG A 483 27.11 40.74 -48.33
N ASP A 484 28.12 41.21 -47.62
CA ASP A 484 29.52 40.99 -48.02
C ASP A 484 29.89 39.49 -47.99
N CYS A 485 29.29 38.72 -47.09
CA CYS A 485 29.47 37.27 -47.00
C CYS A 485 28.56 36.48 -47.96
N SER A 486 27.52 37.11 -48.52
CA SER A 486 26.61 36.48 -49.50
C SER A 486 27.10 36.57 -50.95
N PHE A 487 28.04 37.47 -51.25
CA PHE A 487 28.64 37.60 -52.60
C PHE A 487 29.99 36.87 -52.76
N ASN A 488 30.50 36.26 -51.70
CA ASN A 488 31.77 35.52 -51.67
C ASN A 488 31.57 33.99 -51.69
N ASP A 489 30.59 33.50 -52.46
CA ASP A 489 30.47 32.08 -52.82
C ASP A 489 31.00 31.83 -54.25
#